data_AF-A0A0D0ISD9-F1
#
_entry.id   AF-A0A0D0ISD9-F1
#
_cell.length_a   1.000
_cell.length_b   1.000
_cell.length_c   1.000
_cell.angle_alpha   90.00
_cell.angle_beta   90.00
_cell.angle_gamma   90.00
#
_symmetry.space_group_name_H-M   'P 1'
#
loop_
_entity.id
_entity.type
_entity.pdbx_description
1 polymer ?
#
loop_
_entity_poly.entity_id
_entity_poly.type
_entity_poly.pdbx_seq_one_letter_code
_entity_poly.pdbx_strand_id
1 'polypeptide(L)'
;MSAKALSLLAAGSLAGSALVAVLGVPAQALDGVVPDPGFAQCLNYRIDSSRPADTPITEAELAGMSNPLTCNANTQAGAEPIRSLEGLQFASRVYTVSMVQGTAQLDTAESVARLADVTRLSGLSLRDAGVTDDTLTGLSTLTGLTRLELLENPGLTTLEPLAPLVNLTHLDVQHVGTITSLRGVENMANLALLFVTGNPVKTTAPLAGLKNLQQIAMQGTSLSDLDGLANSKGLKNVVLSDNPDLAGKFESIAGNPDLRIFRADNTGLKDVRFLAGASNLELVEASGNAISTIEELPDHEGLRMRLALQTIELPDTYYSPVTAGRLVLDAAGQLSLRDGTTFPGVNATVVDPDGPTLSVDLPAAGNRAYYAFEYRPAEHDIFGGSVWFTHERVDLDAAGFPGLALVGDKYAGEASVINVTQGGAPEPGFVVEKYELADGAPAWLSIDPKTGAVSGTPTARGEVTFTVYASDALGNRIEKTVSLRVAVAPKITLEGGLPGGTVGTAYPESVVTATGDPELTWSATGLPAGLSIDPATGAISGTPERAGDFTVVVTVTNAFGSATASYAVKIAAAKVPVVPTEPGGEKPLKPGTSGGGEGTIAATGATGEQLTLFVAGALTMLLGGAVLLVRRRRTGAAR
;
A
#
# COMPACT_ATOMS: atom_id res chain seq x y z
N MET A 1 -68.44 20.55 28.45
CA MET A 1 -69.19 21.84 28.43
C MET A 1 -69.11 22.42 29.84
N SER A 2 -68.77 23.67 30.10
CA SER A 2 -68.79 24.86 29.23
C SER A 2 -67.49 25.69 29.36
N ALA A 3 -67.18 26.50 28.34
CA ALA A 3 -65.99 27.35 28.31
C ALA A 3 -66.22 28.66 29.10
N LYS A 4 -65.45 28.88 30.17
CA LYS A 4 -65.38 30.17 30.89
C LYS A 4 -64.18 30.27 31.86
N ALA A 5 -62.96 30.11 31.35
CA ALA A 5 -61.72 30.24 32.13
C ALA A 5 -60.53 30.73 31.27
N LEU A 6 -60.78 31.71 30.39
CA LEU A 6 -59.74 32.40 29.62
C LEU A 6 -60.06 33.90 29.61
N SER A 7 -59.03 34.75 29.70
CA SER A 7 -59.08 36.20 29.92
C SER A 7 -59.36 36.68 31.36
N LEU A 8 -58.30 36.77 32.17
CA LEU A 8 -57.84 38.03 32.77
C LEU A 8 -56.41 37.88 33.32
N LEU A 9 -55.71 39.01 33.50
CA LEU A 9 -54.34 39.14 34.07
C LEU A 9 -53.17 38.78 33.13
N ALA A 10 -53.01 39.62 32.10
CA ALA A 10 -51.69 40.09 31.71
C ALA A 10 -51.38 41.43 32.43
N ALA A 11 -50.08 41.80 32.44
CA ALA A 11 -49.49 43.06 32.93
C ALA A 11 -49.29 43.22 34.45
N GLY A 12 -48.04 43.55 34.85
CA GLY A 12 -47.70 44.02 36.19
C GLY A 12 -46.23 43.76 36.58
N SER A 13 -45.32 44.68 36.22
CA SER A 13 -43.97 44.69 36.81
C SER A 13 -44.04 45.11 38.28
N LEU A 14 -43.34 44.41 39.17
CA LEU A 14 -43.00 44.94 40.50
C LEU A 14 -41.52 44.68 40.80
N ALA A 15 -40.74 45.76 40.72
CA ALA A 15 -39.45 45.86 41.37
C ALA A 15 -39.65 46.26 42.84
N GLY A 16 -38.66 45.96 43.69
CA GLY A 16 -38.50 46.64 44.98
C GLY A 16 -38.60 45.73 46.20
N SER A 17 -37.58 45.81 47.05
CA SER A 17 -37.41 45.01 48.28
C SER A 17 -38.22 45.51 49.48
N ALA A 18 -38.30 44.63 50.49
CA ALA A 18 -38.51 44.90 51.93
C ALA A 18 -39.96 44.91 52.51
N LEU A 19 -40.03 44.48 53.78
CA LEU A 19 -41.20 44.13 54.61
C LEU A 19 -41.98 42.89 54.10
N VAL A 20 -42.31 41.89 54.92
CA VAL A 20 -42.66 41.92 56.35
C VAL A 20 -41.99 40.77 57.14
N ALA A 21 -41.51 41.07 58.35
CA ALA A 21 -41.24 40.06 59.38
C ALA A 21 -42.43 39.96 60.35
N VAL A 22 -42.54 38.84 61.07
CA VAL A 22 -43.63 38.47 62.01
C VAL A 22 -44.86 37.86 61.33
N LEU A 23 -44.80 36.54 61.06
CA LEU A 23 -45.56 35.51 61.76
C LEU A 23 -44.97 34.14 61.39
N GLY A 24 -45.06 33.15 62.30
CA GLY A 24 -44.40 31.84 62.15
C GLY A 24 -45.07 30.91 61.14
N VAL A 25 -45.08 31.29 59.86
CA VAL A 25 -45.40 30.40 58.75
C VAL A 25 -44.11 29.62 58.42
N PRO A 26 -44.12 28.28 58.35
CA PRO A 26 -42.96 27.56 57.81
C PRO A 26 -42.72 28.06 56.39
N ALA A 27 -41.44 28.20 55.99
CA ALA A 27 -41.08 28.62 54.64
C ALA A 27 -41.89 27.79 53.64
N GLN A 28 -42.78 28.44 52.90
CA GLN A 28 -43.67 27.76 51.98
C GLN A 28 -42.79 27.07 50.95
N ALA A 29 -42.96 25.75 50.80
CA ALA A 29 -42.39 25.01 49.70
C ALA A 29 -43.04 25.56 48.43
N LEU A 30 -42.37 26.53 47.82
CA LEU A 30 -42.69 27.00 46.48
C LEU A 30 -42.52 25.82 45.52
N ASP A 31 -43.47 25.65 44.61
CA ASP A 31 -43.21 24.89 43.39
C ASP A 31 -41.91 25.42 42.77
N GLY A 32 -41.02 24.50 42.41
CA GLY A 32 -39.58 24.67 42.60
C GLY A 32 -38.95 25.92 42.00
N VAL A 33 -38.02 26.52 42.76
CA VAL A 33 -37.11 27.60 42.30
C VAL A 33 -36.34 27.20 41.03
N VAL A 34 -36.16 25.89 40.83
CA VAL A 34 -35.67 25.25 39.60
C VAL A 34 -36.81 24.37 39.07
N PRO A 35 -37.52 24.77 38.00
CA PRO A 35 -38.68 24.03 37.50
C PRO A 35 -38.29 22.87 36.56
N ASP A 36 -37.10 22.89 35.97
CA ASP A 36 -36.62 21.83 35.08
C ASP A 36 -36.07 20.63 35.88
N PRO A 37 -36.61 19.41 35.71
CA PRO A 37 -36.15 18.24 36.46
C PRO A 37 -34.69 17.88 36.18
N GLY A 38 -34.23 17.92 34.93
CA GLY A 38 -32.83 17.62 34.58
C GLY A 38 -31.87 18.59 35.24
N PHE A 39 -32.23 19.88 35.27
CA PHE A 39 -31.42 20.91 35.90
C PHE A 39 -31.42 20.76 37.43
N ALA A 40 -32.58 20.49 38.04
CA ALA A 40 -32.67 20.20 39.47
C ALA A 40 -31.79 18.99 39.87
N GLN A 41 -31.78 17.91 39.06
CA GLN A 41 -30.90 16.76 39.27
C GLN A 41 -29.40 17.15 39.23
N CYS A 42 -28.99 17.95 38.24
CA CYS A 42 -27.62 18.48 38.18
C CYS A 42 -27.28 19.30 39.44
N LEU A 43 -28.14 20.26 39.80
CA LEU A 43 -27.88 21.19 40.90
C LEU A 43 -27.85 20.48 42.25
N ASN A 44 -28.75 19.51 42.48
CA ASN A 44 -28.74 18.65 43.68
C ASN A 44 -27.40 17.92 43.83
N TYR A 45 -26.90 17.28 42.78
CA TYR A 45 -25.59 16.61 42.78
C TYR A 45 -24.42 17.59 43.02
N ARG A 46 -24.53 18.84 42.56
CA ARG A 46 -23.53 19.89 42.78
C ARG A 46 -23.58 20.54 44.16
N ILE A 47 -24.70 20.43 44.89
CA ILE A 47 -24.81 20.80 46.31
C ILE A 47 -24.22 19.68 47.18
N ASP A 48 -24.63 18.44 46.95
CA ASP A 48 -24.11 17.24 47.60
C ASP A 48 -24.32 16.02 46.69
N SER A 49 -23.24 15.32 46.34
CA SER A 49 -23.27 14.15 45.46
C SER A 49 -24.09 12.96 45.98
N SER A 50 -24.48 12.96 47.26
CA SER A 50 -25.32 11.96 47.91
C SER A 50 -26.80 12.37 48.07
N ARG A 51 -27.14 13.61 47.69
CA ARG A 51 -28.51 14.16 47.79
C ARG A 51 -29.45 13.52 46.75
N PRO A 52 -30.68 13.14 47.12
CA PRO A 52 -31.68 12.68 46.15
C PRO A 52 -31.94 13.72 45.06
N ALA A 53 -32.03 13.26 43.82
CA ALA A 53 -31.98 14.14 42.65
C ALA A 53 -33.26 14.97 42.46
N ASP A 54 -34.36 14.57 43.11
CA ASP A 54 -35.67 15.24 43.19
C ASP A 54 -35.84 16.14 44.42
N THR A 55 -34.80 16.28 45.27
CA THR A 55 -34.88 17.13 46.47
C THR A 55 -35.16 18.59 46.07
N PRO A 56 -36.18 19.27 46.65
CA PRO A 56 -36.40 20.68 46.40
C PRO A 56 -35.15 21.53 46.69
N ILE A 57 -34.89 22.53 45.87
CA ILE A 57 -33.74 23.43 45.99
C ILE A 57 -34.23 24.83 46.35
N THR A 58 -33.59 25.44 47.35
CA THR A 58 -33.90 26.79 47.83
C THR A 58 -32.99 27.85 47.20
N GLU A 59 -33.46 29.10 47.13
CA GLU A 59 -32.63 30.24 46.68
C GLU A 59 -31.32 30.38 47.47
N ALA A 60 -31.33 30.06 48.77
CA ALA A 60 -30.15 30.15 49.63
C ALA A 60 -29.07 29.12 49.25
N GLU A 61 -29.48 27.92 48.80
CA GLU A 61 -28.56 26.89 48.31
C GLU A 61 -27.97 27.29 46.95
N LEU A 62 -28.80 27.82 46.04
CA LEU A 62 -28.37 28.35 44.74
C LEU A 62 -27.37 29.51 44.91
N ALA A 63 -27.69 30.47 45.78
CA ALA A 63 -26.79 31.59 46.11
C ALA A 63 -25.47 31.14 46.76
N GLY A 64 -25.45 29.95 47.39
CA GLY A 64 -24.27 29.32 47.96
C GLY A 64 -23.36 28.62 46.96
N MET A 65 -23.83 28.34 45.74
CA MET A 65 -23.13 27.47 44.77
C MET A 65 -21.73 27.97 44.38
N SER A 66 -20.85 27.01 44.10
CA SER A 66 -19.47 27.27 43.69
C SER A 66 -19.35 27.47 42.19
N ASN A 67 -18.41 28.33 41.78
CA ASN A 67 -18.03 28.51 40.38
C ASN A 67 -16.77 27.68 40.04
N PRO A 68 -16.68 27.04 38.86
CA PRO A 68 -17.70 26.96 37.81
C PRO A 68 -18.83 25.98 38.13
N LEU A 69 -20.03 26.31 37.64
CA LEU A 69 -21.13 25.36 37.58
C LEU A 69 -20.99 24.52 36.33
N THR A 70 -20.94 23.20 36.48
CA THR A 70 -20.82 22.23 35.39
C THR A 70 -21.84 21.13 35.56
N CYS A 71 -22.69 20.91 34.56
CA CYS A 71 -23.66 19.83 34.51
C CYS A 71 -23.18 18.71 33.58
N ASN A 72 -23.24 17.47 34.06
CA ASN A 72 -22.90 16.27 33.29
C ASN A 72 -24.02 15.22 33.39
N ALA A 73 -24.58 14.78 32.25
CA ALA A 73 -25.68 13.81 32.21
C ALA A 73 -25.23 12.36 32.37
N ASN A 74 -23.96 12.14 32.72
CA ASN A 74 -23.31 10.83 32.68
C ASN A 74 -23.03 10.26 34.08
N THR A 75 -23.45 10.94 35.15
CA THR A 75 -23.19 10.53 36.54
C THR A 75 -24.40 9.93 37.26
N GLN A 76 -25.61 10.07 36.72
CA GLN A 76 -26.85 9.60 37.35
C GLN A 76 -27.66 8.71 36.39
N ALA A 77 -28.06 7.53 36.86
CA ALA A 77 -28.87 6.61 36.08
C ALA A 77 -30.31 7.13 35.95
N GLY A 78 -30.79 7.33 34.73
CA GLY A 78 -32.11 7.90 34.45
C GLY A 78 -32.16 9.43 34.42
N ALA A 79 -31.01 10.10 34.21
CA ALA A 79 -30.98 11.55 34.05
C ALA A 79 -31.85 12.01 32.86
N GLU A 80 -32.69 13.03 33.09
CA GLU A 80 -33.42 13.71 32.02
C GLU A 80 -32.59 14.84 31.40
N PRO A 81 -32.75 15.14 30.09
CA PRO A 81 -32.06 16.27 29.46
C PRO A 81 -32.58 17.59 30.03
N ILE A 82 -31.65 18.53 30.27
CA ILE A 82 -31.94 19.88 30.77
C ILE A 82 -32.61 20.71 29.67
N ARG A 83 -33.85 21.16 29.87
CA ARG A 83 -34.62 21.95 28.87
C ARG A 83 -34.79 23.42 29.25
N SER A 84 -34.52 23.79 30.49
CA SER A 84 -34.49 25.19 30.94
C SER A 84 -33.41 25.40 32.01
N LEU A 85 -32.78 26.56 31.97
CA LEU A 85 -31.83 27.03 32.98
C LEU A 85 -32.46 27.99 34.01
N GLU A 86 -33.79 28.04 34.08
CA GLU A 86 -34.51 28.78 35.11
C GLU A 86 -34.16 28.27 36.52
N GLY A 87 -33.97 29.22 37.43
CA GLY A 87 -33.40 29.03 38.76
C GLY A 87 -31.96 29.53 38.85
N LEU A 88 -31.20 29.56 37.75
CA LEU A 88 -29.82 30.06 37.79
C LEU A 88 -29.73 31.55 38.16
N GLN A 89 -30.77 32.36 37.95
CA GLN A 89 -30.83 33.76 38.36
C GLN A 89 -30.58 33.97 39.87
N PHE A 90 -30.82 32.95 40.71
CA PHE A 90 -30.55 33.01 42.15
C PHE A 90 -29.10 32.63 42.51
N ALA A 91 -28.33 32.07 41.57
CA ALA A 91 -26.96 31.60 41.79
C ALA A 91 -25.91 32.72 41.77
N SER A 92 -26.03 33.69 42.67
CA SER A 92 -25.24 34.95 42.76
C SER A 92 -23.70 34.84 42.76
N ARG A 93 -23.16 33.63 42.94
CA ARG A 93 -21.72 33.32 42.93
C ARG A 93 -21.22 32.72 41.61
N VAL A 94 -22.13 32.22 40.77
CA VAL A 94 -21.81 31.63 39.48
C VAL A 94 -21.60 32.73 38.44
N TYR A 95 -20.48 32.63 37.73
CA TYR A 95 -20.09 33.51 36.62
C TYR A 95 -19.65 32.72 35.38
N THR A 96 -19.49 31.40 35.50
CA THR A 96 -19.21 30.45 34.42
C THR A 96 -20.11 29.24 34.54
N VAL A 97 -20.86 28.95 33.48
CA VAL A 97 -21.70 27.75 33.35
C VAL A 97 -21.21 26.91 32.17
N SER A 98 -21.12 25.60 32.38
CA SER A 98 -20.79 24.64 31.32
C SER A 98 -21.73 23.44 31.35
N MET A 99 -22.40 23.20 30.23
CA MET A 99 -23.07 21.96 29.91
C MET A 99 -22.05 21.06 29.23
N VAL A 100 -21.93 19.81 29.69
CA VAL A 100 -21.17 18.78 28.97
C VAL A 100 -21.99 18.33 27.74
N GLN A 101 -21.33 17.64 26.81
CA GLN A 101 -21.93 17.11 25.59
C GLN A 101 -23.20 16.27 25.86
N GLY A 102 -24.28 16.54 25.12
CA GLY A 102 -25.54 15.78 25.14
C GLY A 102 -26.39 15.95 26.40
N THR A 103 -26.07 16.93 27.25
CA THR A 103 -26.71 17.07 28.58
C THR A 103 -27.97 17.91 28.62
N ALA A 104 -28.22 18.65 27.54
CA ALA A 104 -29.23 19.68 27.46
C ALA A 104 -29.96 19.65 26.11
N GLN A 105 -31.19 20.14 26.09
CA GLN A 105 -31.99 20.41 24.90
C GLN A 105 -32.64 21.79 25.07
N LEU A 106 -31.81 22.83 24.92
CA LEU A 106 -32.13 24.24 25.04
C LEU A 106 -32.51 24.80 23.66
N ASP A 107 -33.62 24.32 23.11
CA ASP A 107 -34.00 24.52 21.70
C ASP A 107 -34.82 25.79 21.42
N THR A 108 -35.09 26.61 22.44
CA THR A 108 -35.87 27.85 22.37
C THR A 108 -35.23 29.03 23.10
N ALA A 109 -35.63 30.26 22.77
CA ALA A 109 -35.25 31.47 23.50
C ALA A 109 -35.66 31.44 24.99
N GLU A 110 -36.80 30.81 25.29
CA GLU A 110 -37.34 30.70 26.65
C GLU A 110 -36.45 29.85 27.57
N SER A 111 -35.82 28.79 27.03
CA SER A 111 -34.89 27.91 27.77
C SER A 111 -33.70 28.64 28.42
N VAL A 112 -33.37 29.83 27.91
CA VAL A 112 -32.26 30.69 28.37
C VAL A 112 -32.70 32.09 28.81
N ALA A 113 -33.99 32.41 28.79
CA ALA A 113 -34.47 33.80 28.97
C ALA A 113 -34.11 34.42 30.34
N ARG A 114 -34.04 33.60 31.41
CA ARG A 114 -33.64 34.04 32.76
C ARG A 114 -32.13 34.23 32.95
N LEU A 115 -31.30 33.82 31.98
CA LEU A 115 -29.85 34.02 32.07
C LEU A 115 -29.47 35.52 32.10
N ALA A 116 -30.31 36.40 31.53
CA ALA A 116 -30.11 37.85 31.55
C ALA A 116 -30.12 38.44 32.98
N ASP A 117 -30.85 37.81 33.90
CA ASP A 117 -30.91 38.20 35.31
C ASP A 117 -29.65 37.76 36.09
N VAL A 118 -28.83 36.85 35.52
CA VAL A 118 -27.55 36.39 36.08
C VAL A 118 -26.46 37.44 35.80
N THR A 119 -26.54 38.59 36.46
CA THR A 119 -25.68 39.79 36.24
C THR A 119 -24.16 39.59 36.28
N ARG A 120 -23.67 38.44 36.75
CA ARG A 120 -22.24 38.08 36.80
C ARG A 120 -21.81 37.06 35.74
N LEU A 121 -22.73 36.54 34.94
CA LEU A 121 -22.45 35.53 33.92
C LEU A 121 -21.52 36.13 32.85
N SER A 122 -20.33 35.55 32.75
CA SER A 122 -19.25 35.99 31.85
C SER A 122 -18.73 34.87 30.96
N GLY A 123 -18.94 33.60 31.34
CA GLY A 123 -18.67 32.44 30.50
C GLY A 123 -19.88 31.51 30.42
N LEU A 124 -20.25 31.10 29.20
CA LEU A 124 -21.32 30.15 28.96
C LEU A 124 -20.87 29.13 27.92
N SER A 125 -20.97 27.84 28.25
CA SER A 125 -20.62 26.73 27.38
C SER A 125 -21.81 25.78 27.28
N LEU A 126 -22.37 25.65 26.08
CA LEU A 126 -23.56 24.87 25.74
C LEU A 126 -23.21 23.86 24.64
N ARG A 127 -22.20 23.02 24.89
CA ARG A 127 -21.78 21.96 23.95
C ARG A 127 -22.87 20.94 23.73
N ASP A 128 -23.26 20.68 22.48
CA ASP A 128 -24.25 19.65 22.11
C ASP A 128 -25.47 19.68 23.06
N ALA A 129 -26.06 20.87 23.12
CA ALA A 129 -27.08 21.25 24.10
C ALA A 129 -28.42 21.57 23.41
N GLY A 130 -28.60 21.11 22.17
CA GLY A 130 -29.81 21.35 21.37
C GLY A 130 -30.04 22.81 20.97
N VAL A 131 -29.00 23.66 20.98
CA VAL A 131 -29.14 25.10 20.71
C VAL A 131 -29.60 25.34 19.27
N THR A 132 -30.62 26.18 19.09
CA THR A 132 -31.15 26.60 17.78
C THR A 132 -30.99 28.11 17.56
N ASP A 133 -31.28 28.57 16.34
CA ASP A 133 -31.31 30.01 16.03
C ASP A 133 -32.30 30.79 16.93
N ASP A 134 -33.37 30.15 17.43
CA ASP A 134 -34.29 30.77 18.40
C ASP A 134 -33.61 30.96 19.77
N THR A 135 -32.89 29.93 20.25
CA THR A 135 -32.07 30.02 21.46
C THR A 135 -31.06 31.17 21.38
N LEU A 136 -30.46 31.42 20.20
CA LEU A 136 -29.55 32.55 20.02
C LEU A 136 -30.21 33.91 20.26
N THR A 137 -31.51 34.06 19.97
CA THR A 137 -32.23 35.32 20.26
C THR A 137 -32.29 35.58 21.77
N GLY A 138 -32.48 34.54 22.58
CA GLY A 138 -32.38 34.64 24.04
C GLY A 138 -30.94 34.96 24.50
N LEU A 139 -29.95 34.26 23.96
CA LEU A 139 -28.53 34.49 24.28
C LEU A 139 -28.04 35.90 23.91
N SER A 140 -28.64 36.55 22.89
CA SER A 140 -28.30 37.92 22.48
C SER A 140 -28.42 38.97 23.59
N THR A 141 -29.25 38.68 24.60
CA THR A 141 -29.46 39.57 25.76
C THR A 141 -28.28 39.58 26.74
N LEU A 142 -27.41 38.56 26.69
CA LEU A 142 -26.34 38.30 27.65
C LEU A 142 -25.08 39.13 27.37
N THR A 143 -25.25 40.43 27.16
CA THR A 143 -24.20 41.38 26.72
C THR A 143 -22.97 41.48 27.65
N GLY A 144 -23.03 40.92 28.86
CA GLY A 144 -21.89 40.77 29.78
C GLY A 144 -20.97 39.56 29.48
N LEU A 145 -21.34 38.67 28.56
CA LEU A 145 -20.52 37.51 28.20
C LEU A 145 -19.18 37.92 27.57
N THR A 146 -18.12 37.26 28.03
CA THR A 146 -16.75 37.35 27.48
C THR A 146 -16.29 36.03 26.85
N ARG A 147 -16.96 34.91 27.16
CA ARG A 147 -16.76 33.58 26.59
C ARG A 147 -18.10 32.94 26.25
N LEU A 148 -18.27 32.49 25.01
CA LEU A 148 -19.41 31.73 24.54
C LEU A 148 -18.95 30.52 23.72
N GLU A 149 -19.35 29.32 24.12
CA GLU A 149 -19.03 28.06 23.44
C GLU A 149 -20.35 27.35 23.07
N LEU A 150 -20.57 27.11 21.78
CA LEU A 150 -21.77 26.52 21.18
C LEU A 150 -21.42 25.39 20.20
N LEU A 151 -20.22 24.82 20.32
CA LEU A 151 -19.78 23.72 19.46
C LEU A 151 -20.71 22.49 19.52
N GLU A 152 -20.76 21.75 18.41
CA GLU A 152 -21.59 20.55 18.22
C GLU A 152 -23.11 20.78 18.34
N ASN A 153 -23.63 21.98 18.04
CA ASN A 153 -25.08 22.25 17.97
C ASN A 153 -25.61 22.33 16.52
N PRO A 154 -26.04 21.23 15.89
CA PRO A 154 -26.49 21.21 14.49
C PRO A 154 -27.82 21.95 14.23
N GLY A 155 -28.46 22.50 15.27
CA GLY A 155 -29.65 23.36 15.14
C GLY A 155 -29.34 24.82 14.80
N LEU A 156 -28.07 25.23 14.79
CA LEU A 156 -27.63 26.59 14.48
C LEU A 156 -27.36 26.78 12.98
N THR A 157 -27.96 27.77 12.35
CA THR A 157 -27.71 28.10 10.94
C THR A 157 -27.05 29.46 10.74
N THR A 158 -27.16 30.36 11.72
CA THR A 158 -26.61 31.72 11.67
C THR A 158 -25.93 32.14 12.97
N LEU A 159 -25.12 33.20 12.91
CA LEU A 159 -24.55 33.88 14.07
C LEU A 159 -25.09 35.32 14.24
N GLU A 160 -25.97 35.79 13.33
CA GLU A 160 -26.45 37.17 13.32
C GLU A 160 -27.07 37.66 14.65
N PRO A 161 -27.83 36.85 15.43
CA PRO A 161 -28.34 37.27 16.73
C PRO A 161 -27.26 37.56 17.79
N LEU A 162 -26.02 37.09 17.61
CA LEU A 162 -24.92 37.33 18.55
C LEU A 162 -24.31 38.74 18.45
N ALA A 163 -24.71 39.55 17.46
CA ALA A 163 -24.20 40.91 17.23
C ALA A 163 -24.17 41.85 18.45
N PRO A 164 -25.10 41.78 19.43
CA PRO A 164 -25.03 42.60 20.65
C PRO A 164 -23.92 42.20 21.64
N LEU A 165 -23.30 41.02 21.49
CA LEU A 165 -22.33 40.46 22.44
C LEU A 165 -20.91 41.02 22.22
N VAL A 166 -20.78 42.34 22.15
CA VAL A 166 -19.54 43.08 21.82
C VAL A 166 -18.38 42.90 22.82
N ASN A 167 -18.67 42.33 23.99
CA ASN A 167 -17.69 42.02 25.04
C ASN A 167 -17.05 40.62 24.88
N LEU A 168 -17.48 39.82 23.91
CA LEU A 168 -16.88 38.51 23.67
C LEU A 168 -15.38 38.64 23.31
N THR A 169 -14.59 37.83 24.02
CA THR A 169 -13.16 37.60 23.81
C THR A 169 -12.88 36.21 23.27
N HIS A 170 -13.80 35.27 23.47
CA HIS A 170 -13.76 33.89 23.01
C HIS A 170 -15.14 33.49 22.46
N LEU A 171 -15.18 33.04 21.21
CA LEU A 171 -16.34 32.43 20.56
C LEU A 171 -15.93 31.09 19.94
N ASP A 172 -16.61 30.01 20.31
CA ASP A 172 -16.44 28.68 19.75
C ASP A 172 -17.78 28.16 19.21
N VAL A 173 -17.81 27.82 17.94
CA VAL A 173 -18.96 27.25 17.21
C VAL A 173 -18.53 26.08 16.33
N GLN A 174 -17.47 25.37 16.71
CA GLN A 174 -16.94 24.24 15.94
C GLN A 174 -17.97 23.12 15.74
N HIS A 175 -17.85 22.40 14.61
CA HIS A 175 -18.62 21.18 14.31
C HIS A 175 -20.15 21.32 14.38
N VAL A 176 -20.67 22.54 14.16
CA VAL A 176 -22.11 22.79 13.94
C VAL A 176 -22.54 22.30 12.55
N GLY A 177 -21.70 22.49 11.52
CA GLY A 177 -21.89 21.93 10.17
C GLY A 177 -22.81 22.73 9.24
N THR A 178 -23.67 23.59 9.79
CA THR A 178 -24.71 24.34 9.06
C THR A 178 -24.43 25.84 8.91
N ILE A 179 -23.47 26.40 9.66
CA ILE A 179 -23.12 27.83 9.58
C ILE A 179 -22.32 28.11 8.29
N THR A 180 -22.85 28.99 7.45
CA THR A 180 -22.21 29.37 6.15
C THR A 180 -21.58 30.77 6.15
N SER A 181 -21.78 31.54 7.22
CA SER A 181 -21.46 32.98 7.28
C SER A 181 -21.08 33.39 8.70
N LEU A 182 -20.12 34.32 8.82
CA LEU A 182 -19.68 34.90 10.11
C LEU A 182 -20.38 36.22 10.44
N ARG A 183 -21.50 36.53 9.78
CA ARG A 183 -22.30 37.72 10.12
C ARG A 183 -22.84 37.63 11.54
N GLY A 184 -22.80 38.75 12.25
CA GLY A 184 -23.00 38.86 13.69
C GLY A 184 -21.69 39.03 14.46
N VAL A 185 -20.54 38.65 13.89
CA VAL A 185 -19.23 38.72 14.57
C VAL A 185 -18.52 40.08 14.36
N GLU A 186 -18.97 40.90 13.40
CA GLU A 186 -18.27 42.13 12.95
C GLU A 186 -17.95 43.15 14.05
N ASN A 187 -18.82 43.25 15.06
CA ASN A 187 -18.73 44.25 16.13
C ASN A 187 -18.07 43.72 17.41
N MET A 188 -17.63 42.46 17.45
CA MET A 188 -16.96 41.85 18.60
C MET A 188 -15.50 42.32 18.70
N ALA A 189 -15.28 43.63 18.86
CA ALA A 189 -13.94 44.25 18.76
C ALA A 189 -12.92 43.72 19.78
N ASN A 190 -13.37 43.08 20.87
CA ASN A 190 -12.53 42.44 21.89
C ASN A 190 -12.21 40.96 21.59
N LEU A 191 -12.73 40.40 20.50
CA LEU A 191 -12.59 38.98 20.16
C LEU A 191 -11.12 38.64 19.90
N ALA A 192 -10.59 37.74 20.72
CA ALA A 192 -9.22 37.27 20.65
C ALA A 192 -9.13 35.82 20.16
N LEU A 193 -10.15 35.00 20.44
CA LEU A 193 -10.18 33.59 20.10
C LEU A 193 -11.48 33.28 19.33
N LEU A 194 -11.36 32.77 18.09
CA LEU A 194 -12.48 32.40 17.24
C LEU A 194 -12.29 30.98 16.68
N PHE A 195 -13.20 30.08 17.01
CA PHE A 195 -13.14 28.67 16.58
C PHE A 195 -14.40 28.32 15.78
N VAL A 196 -14.22 27.99 14.50
CA VAL A 196 -15.32 27.76 13.53
C VAL A 196 -15.08 26.52 12.65
N THR A 197 -14.03 25.72 12.92
CA THR A 197 -13.72 24.44 12.26
C THR A 197 -14.95 23.57 12.01
N GLY A 198 -15.05 22.98 10.81
CA GLY A 198 -16.15 22.09 10.44
C GLY A 198 -17.47 22.80 10.11
N ASN A 199 -17.44 24.08 9.74
CA ASN A 199 -18.60 24.83 9.24
C ASN A 199 -18.34 25.35 7.82
N PRO A 200 -19.29 25.28 6.86
CA PRO A 200 -19.11 25.68 5.46
C PRO A 200 -19.03 27.21 5.22
N VAL A 201 -18.17 27.90 5.98
CA VAL A 201 -17.88 29.33 5.91
C VAL A 201 -16.90 29.65 4.77
N LYS A 202 -17.39 30.35 3.75
CA LYS A 202 -16.60 30.62 2.53
C LYS A 202 -15.70 31.85 2.57
N THR A 203 -15.98 32.81 3.45
CA THR A 203 -15.33 34.13 3.47
C THR A 203 -14.99 34.61 4.88
N THR A 204 -13.85 35.29 5.00
CA THR A 204 -13.42 35.97 6.22
C THR A 204 -13.91 37.41 6.34
N ALA A 205 -14.58 37.97 5.33
CA ALA A 205 -14.91 39.40 5.27
C ALA A 205 -15.53 40.02 6.55
N PRO A 206 -16.42 39.36 7.31
CA PRO A 206 -16.93 39.88 8.59
C PRO A 206 -15.84 40.15 9.65
N LEU A 207 -14.66 39.55 9.53
CA LEU A 207 -13.55 39.69 10.50
C LEU A 207 -12.71 40.94 10.28
N ALA A 208 -12.93 41.72 9.20
CA ALA A 208 -12.08 42.84 8.75
C ALA A 208 -11.80 43.93 9.81
N GLY A 209 -12.69 44.08 10.81
CA GLY A 209 -12.54 45.03 11.92
C GLY A 209 -11.82 44.47 13.16
N LEU A 210 -11.61 43.15 13.26
CA LEU A 210 -11.29 42.45 14.51
C LEU A 210 -9.78 42.36 14.80
N LYS A 211 -9.18 43.54 15.02
CA LYS A 211 -7.72 43.72 15.21
C LYS A 211 -7.12 42.98 16.41
N ASN A 212 -7.95 42.56 17.37
CA ASN A 212 -7.53 41.88 18.60
C ASN A 212 -7.46 40.35 18.48
N LEU A 213 -7.77 39.77 17.31
CA LEU A 213 -7.68 38.33 17.09
C LEU A 213 -6.24 37.81 17.30
N GLN A 214 -6.13 36.79 18.15
CA GLN A 214 -4.88 36.09 18.50
C GLN A 214 -4.92 34.61 18.09
N GLN A 215 -6.09 33.98 18.09
CA GLN A 215 -6.26 32.61 17.65
C GLN A 215 -7.49 32.45 16.76
N ILE A 216 -7.27 31.82 15.61
CA ILE A 216 -8.33 31.41 14.69
C ILE A 216 -8.19 29.93 14.34
N ALA A 217 -9.30 29.19 14.36
CA ALA A 217 -9.37 27.84 13.82
C ALA A 217 -10.55 27.74 12.86
N MET A 218 -10.22 27.55 11.58
CA MET A 218 -11.13 27.50 10.45
C MET A 218 -10.78 26.28 9.59
N GLN A 219 -10.51 25.13 10.22
CA GLN A 219 -10.17 23.91 9.47
C GLN A 219 -11.40 23.33 8.77
N GLY A 220 -11.25 22.91 7.52
CA GLY A 220 -12.32 22.24 6.76
C GLY A 220 -13.56 23.12 6.52
N THR A 221 -13.38 24.45 6.41
CA THR A 221 -14.51 25.39 6.32
C THR A 221 -14.94 25.77 4.90
N SER A 222 -14.23 25.33 3.86
CA SER A 222 -14.42 25.76 2.46
C SER A 222 -14.16 27.26 2.22
N LEU A 223 -13.17 27.83 2.93
CA LEU A 223 -12.72 29.21 2.73
C LEU A 223 -12.05 29.40 1.36
N SER A 224 -12.35 30.53 0.71
CA SER A 224 -11.70 30.97 -0.55
C SER A 224 -11.07 32.37 -0.49
N ASP A 225 -11.10 33.03 0.68
CA ASP A 225 -10.37 34.28 0.97
C ASP A 225 -9.85 34.31 2.42
N LEU A 226 -8.90 35.21 2.68
CA LEU A 226 -8.39 35.57 4.01
C LEU A 226 -8.36 37.10 4.24
N ASP A 227 -9.02 37.87 3.37
CA ASP A 227 -8.86 39.33 3.30
C ASP A 227 -9.42 40.05 4.54
N GLY A 228 -10.40 39.45 5.21
CA GLY A 228 -10.89 39.93 6.51
C GLY A 228 -9.87 39.78 7.66
N LEU A 229 -8.77 39.05 7.46
CA LEU A 229 -7.70 38.93 8.45
C LEU A 229 -6.58 39.96 8.24
N ALA A 230 -6.64 40.77 7.18
CA ALA A 230 -5.58 41.74 6.82
C ALA A 230 -5.19 42.70 7.95
N ASN A 231 -6.14 43.09 8.81
CA ASN A 231 -5.91 43.99 9.94
C ASN A 231 -5.58 43.28 11.27
N SER A 232 -5.66 41.95 11.31
CA SER A 232 -5.38 41.14 12.50
C SER A 232 -3.89 40.87 12.60
N LYS A 233 -3.13 41.85 13.09
CA LYS A 233 -1.66 41.81 13.22
C LYS A 233 -1.15 41.30 14.58
N GLY A 234 -2.04 40.73 15.39
CA GLY A 234 -1.73 40.08 16.68
C GLY A 234 -1.95 38.57 16.70
N LEU A 235 -2.05 37.93 15.52
CA LEU A 235 -2.31 36.49 15.41
C LEU A 235 -1.10 35.69 15.91
N LYS A 236 -1.39 34.71 16.78
CA LYS A 236 -0.45 33.78 17.41
C LYS A 236 -0.65 32.35 16.93
N ASN A 237 -1.90 31.94 16.77
CA ASN A 237 -2.28 30.57 16.41
C ASN A 237 -3.28 30.63 15.24
N VAL A 238 -2.88 30.18 14.06
CA VAL A 238 -3.69 30.20 12.83
C VAL A 238 -3.83 28.77 12.32
N VAL A 239 -5.06 28.25 12.28
CA VAL A 239 -5.37 26.92 11.76
C VAL A 239 -6.36 27.03 10.60
N LEU A 240 -5.88 26.74 9.40
CA LEU A 240 -6.57 26.89 8.11
C LEU A 240 -6.55 25.60 7.28
N SER A 241 -6.08 24.47 7.81
CA SER A 241 -5.97 23.20 7.09
C SER A 241 -7.30 22.78 6.44
N ASP A 242 -7.23 21.98 5.37
CA ASP A 242 -8.36 21.44 4.60
C ASP A 242 -9.27 22.52 3.96
N ASN A 243 -8.67 23.63 3.49
CA ASN A 243 -9.34 24.66 2.67
C ASN A 243 -8.60 24.83 1.33
N PRO A 244 -8.86 23.98 0.32
CA PRO A 244 -8.07 23.93 -0.92
C PRO A 244 -8.19 25.18 -1.81
N ASP A 245 -9.26 25.97 -1.66
CA ASP A 245 -9.51 27.20 -2.42
C ASP A 245 -8.68 28.41 -1.92
N LEU A 246 -7.86 28.24 -0.88
CA LEU A 246 -6.96 29.27 -0.34
C LEU A 246 -5.66 29.48 -1.15
N ALA A 247 -5.47 28.78 -2.26
CA ALA A 247 -4.29 28.92 -3.10
C ALA A 247 -3.99 30.39 -3.48
N GLY A 248 -2.85 30.90 -2.98
CA GLY A 248 -2.42 32.29 -3.22
C GLY A 248 -3.13 33.36 -2.37
N LYS A 249 -3.83 33.01 -1.29
CA LYS A 249 -4.55 33.95 -0.40
C LYS A 249 -3.80 34.35 0.87
N PHE A 250 -2.67 33.71 1.15
CA PHE A 250 -1.97 33.79 2.44
C PHE A 250 -1.29 35.13 2.72
N GLU A 251 -1.08 35.98 1.71
CA GLU A 251 -0.50 37.31 1.90
C GLU A 251 -1.35 38.19 2.84
N SER A 252 -2.67 37.96 2.91
CA SER A 252 -3.56 38.69 3.83
C SER A 252 -3.22 38.45 5.32
N ILE A 253 -2.57 37.33 5.67
CA ILE A 253 -2.09 37.06 7.05
C ILE A 253 -0.61 37.40 7.26
N ALA A 254 0.09 37.97 6.27
CA ALA A 254 1.48 38.41 6.39
C ALA A 254 1.69 39.45 7.49
N GLY A 255 2.92 39.57 8.00
CA GLY A 255 3.30 40.62 8.96
C GLY A 255 2.70 40.43 10.37
N ASN A 256 2.56 39.18 10.82
CA ASN A 256 2.21 38.81 12.19
C ASN A 256 3.47 38.36 12.95
N PRO A 257 4.19 39.24 13.67
CA PRO A 257 5.45 38.89 14.35
C PRO A 257 5.27 37.95 15.54
N ASP A 258 4.09 37.97 16.16
CA ASP A 258 3.71 37.11 17.29
C ASP A 258 3.18 35.73 16.86
N LEU A 259 3.18 35.41 15.57
CA LEU A 259 2.69 34.13 15.06
C LEU A 259 3.62 32.99 15.53
N ARG A 260 3.05 32.04 16.29
CA ARG A 260 3.71 30.88 16.89
C ARG A 260 3.33 29.57 16.20
N ILE A 261 2.05 29.40 15.88
CA ILE A 261 1.52 28.18 15.26
C ILE A 261 0.81 28.55 13.97
N PHE A 262 1.26 27.98 12.86
CA PHE A 262 0.60 28.07 11.56
C PHE A 262 0.32 26.65 11.03
N ARG A 263 -0.96 26.33 10.81
CA ARG A 263 -1.42 25.05 10.26
C ARG A 263 -2.22 25.31 9.00
N ALA A 264 -1.80 24.75 7.88
CA ALA A 264 -2.41 24.95 6.57
C ALA A 264 -2.22 23.73 5.65
N ASP A 265 -2.35 22.51 6.20
CA ASP A 265 -2.33 21.28 5.41
C ASP A 265 -3.45 21.27 4.37
N ASN A 266 -3.21 20.74 3.16
CA ASN A 266 -4.22 20.60 2.10
C ASN A 266 -4.91 21.93 1.69
N THR A 267 -4.17 23.05 1.63
CA THR A 267 -4.75 24.38 1.32
C THR A 267 -4.35 24.96 -0.04
N GLY A 268 -3.61 24.22 -0.84
CA GLY A 268 -3.06 24.72 -2.11
C GLY A 268 -1.95 25.76 -1.92
N LEU A 269 -1.30 25.77 -0.76
CA LEU A 269 -0.17 26.65 -0.45
C LEU A 269 1.02 26.36 -1.39
N LYS A 270 1.71 27.41 -1.84
CA LYS A 270 2.86 27.33 -2.76
C LYS A 270 4.10 28.08 -2.29
N ASP A 271 3.91 29.01 -1.36
CA ASP A 271 4.90 29.99 -0.95
C ASP A 271 4.67 30.30 0.53
N VAL A 272 5.75 30.37 1.31
CA VAL A 272 5.73 30.61 2.76
C VAL A 272 6.37 31.93 3.15
N ARG A 273 6.86 32.74 2.20
CA ARG A 273 7.56 34.02 2.47
C ARG A 273 6.71 35.05 3.22
N PHE A 274 5.39 34.96 3.15
CA PHE A 274 4.47 35.77 3.97
C PHE A 274 4.70 35.59 5.50
N LEU A 275 5.33 34.47 5.91
CA LEU A 275 5.74 34.15 7.29
C LEU A 275 7.12 34.72 7.67
N ALA A 276 7.89 35.34 6.75
CA ALA A 276 9.24 35.83 7.02
C ALA A 276 9.33 36.81 8.20
N GLY A 277 8.25 37.56 8.47
CA GLY A 277 8.16 38.47 9.61
C GLY A 277 7.79 37.82 10.95
N ALA A 278 7.47 36.51 10.99
CA ALA A 278 6.95 35.80 12.17
C ALA A 278 8.07 35.34 13.12
N SER A 279 8.79 36.27 13.75
CA SER A 279 9.97 35.97 14.58
C SER A 279 9.75 35.01 15.77
N ASN A 280 8.50 34.71 16.13
CA ASN A 280 8.13 33.82 17.24
C ASN A 280 7.60 32.44 16.77
N LEU A 281 7.84 32.04 15.51
CA LEU A 281 7.23 30.86 14.89
C LEU A 281 7.77 29.53 15.46
N GLU A 282 6.96 28.83 16.25
CA GLU A 282 7.32 27.55 16.87
C GLU A 282 6.96 26.35 16.00
N LEU A 283 5.88 26.45 15.22
CA LEU A 283 5.32 25.33 14.47
C LEU A 283 4.68 25.76 13.14
N VAL A 284 5.15 25.17 12.06
CA VAL A 284 4.51 25.19 10.74
C VAL A 284 4.09 23.77 10.37
N GLU A 285 2.79 23.52 10.19
CA GLU A 285 2.27 22.28 9.58
C GLU A 285 1.60 22.66 8.26
N ALA A 286 2.14 22.19 7.13
CA ALA A 286 1.65 22.54 5.79
C ALA A 286 1.78 21.37 4.81
N SER A 287 1.37 20.18 5.25
CA SER A 287 1.38 18.94 4.48
C SER A 287 0.38 18.98 3.30
N GLY A 288 0.60 18.21 2.23
CA GLY A 288 -0.37 18.12 1.12
C GLY A 288 -0.47 19.39 0.28
N ASN A 289 0.59 20.18 0.23
CA ASN A 289 0.70 21.44 -0.53
C ASN A 289 1.76 21.34 -1.63
N ALA A 290 1.89 22.40 -2.44
CA ALA A 290 2.85 22.49 -3.54
C ALA A 290 3.88 23.61 -3.28
N ILE A 291 4.45 23.63 -2.07
CA ILE A 291 5.42 24.62 -1.61
C ILE A 291 6.74 24.41 -2.38
N SER A 292 7.19 25.43 -3.12
CA SER A 292 8.38 25.32 -3.98
C SER A 292 9.67 25.84 -3.35
N THR A 293 9.58 26.64 -2.28
CA THR A 293 10.74 27.10 -1.50
C THR A 293 10.31 27.41 -0.07
N ILE A 294 11.28 27.39 0.85
CA ILE A 294 11.16 27.78 2.27
C ILE A 294 12.12 28.93 2.62
N GLU A 295 12.70 29.58 1.62
CA GLU A 295 13.54 30.77 1.77
C GLU A 295 12.82 31.88 2.54
N GLU A 296 13.60 32.73 3.20
CA GLU A 296 13.14 33.87 4.02
C GLU A 296 12.36 33.51 5.31
N LEU A 297 12.14 32.22 5.63
CA LEU A 297 11.58 31.84 6.92
C LEU A 297 12.51 32.18 8.10
N PRO A 298 11.97 32.53 9.29
CA PRO A 298 12.76 32.80 10.48
C PRO A 298 13.54 31.56 10.93
N ASP A 299 14.88 31.66 10.96
CA ASP A 299 15.73 30.58 11.47
C ASP A 299 16.01 30.75 12.96
N HIS A 300 15.56 29.78 13.78
CA HIS A 300 15.88 29.70 15.21
C HIS A 300 15.67 28.27 15.77
N GLU A 301 16.39 27.95 16.86
CA GLU A 301 16.44 26.63 17.54
C GLU A 301 15.08 26.05 18.00
N GLY A 302 14.00 26.84 17.92
CA GLY A 302 12.65 26.45 18.34
C GLY A 302 11.70 26.07 17.21
N LEU A 303 11.97 26.48 15.97
CA LEU A 303 11.03 26.31 14.85
C LEU A 303 11.00 24.85 14.38
N ARG A 304 9.80 24.26 14.41
CA ARG A 304 9.51 22.94 13.85
C ARG A 304 8.65 23.08 12.60
N MET A 305 9.10 22.49 11.51
CA MET A 305 8.37 22.49 10.25
C MET A 305 7.97 21.07 9.87
N ARG A 306 6.66 20.78 9.85
CA ARG A 306 6.11 19.57 9.23
C ARG A 306 5.63 19.93 7.84
N LEU A 307 6.48 19.66 6.85
CA LEU A 307 6.15 19.82 5.45
C LEU A 307 6.03 18.44 4.81
N ALA A 308 4.97 18.26 4.04
CA ALA A 308 4.95 17.27 2.99
C ALA A 308 5.13 18.01 1.67
N LEU A 309 6.37 17.96 1.16
CA LEU A 309 6.65 18.23 -0.24
C LEU A 309 5.86 17.23 -1.10
N GLN A 310 5.65 17.58 -2.37
CA GLN A 310 4.70 16.93 -3.28
C GLN A 310 4.64 15.40 -3.17
N THR A 311 3.45 14.86 -3.42
CA THR A 311 3.22 13.45 -3.73
C THR A 311 4.28 12.93 -4.69
N ILE A 312 5.23 12.14 -4.17
CA ILE A 312 6.21 11.45 -4.99
C ILE A 312 5.50 10.21 -5.53
N GLU A 313 5.33 10.18 -6.85
CA GLU A 313 5.02 8.95 -7.58
C GLU A 313 6.32 8.15 -7.72
N LEU A 314 6.30 6.89 -7.28
CA LEU A 314 7.45 5.99 -7.34
C LEU A 314 7.21 4.97 -8.45
N PRO A 315 8.12 4.84 -9.44
CA PRO A 315 7.95 3.83 -10.47
C PRO A 315 7.87 2.42 -9.86
N ASP A 316 7.02 1.56 -10.43
CA ASP A 316 6.54 0.26 -9.88
C ASP A 316 7.62 -0.81 -9.58
N THR A 317 8.91 -0.46 -9.67
CA THR A 317 10.05 -1.38 -9.56
C THR A 317 10.87 -1.22 -8.28
N TYR A 318 10.60 -0.24 -7.42
CA TYR A 318 11.39 -0.01 -6.20
C TYR A 318 10.93 -0.83 -4.97
N TYR A 319 11.47 -2.04 -4.84
CA TYR A 319 11.34 -2.88 -3.64
C TYR A 319 12.58 -2.79 -2.74
N SER A 320 12.42 -2.24 -1.53
CA SER A 320 13.30 -2.53 -0.39
C SER A 320 12.58 -2.25 0.95
N PRO A 321 12.67 -3.15 1.95
CA PRO A 321 12.06 -2.94 3.26
C PRO A 321 12.90 -1.95 4.09
N VAL A 322 12.76 -0.66 3.82
CA VAL A 322 13.37 0.39 4.67
C VAL A 322 12.61 0.46 6.00
N THR A 323 13.17 -0.21 7.01
CA THR A 323 12.80 0.02 8.40
C THR A 323 13.13 1.47 8.73
N ALA A 324 12.18 2.22 9.30
CA ALA A 324 12.23 3.69 9.48
C ALA A 324 13.63 4.22 9.86
N GLY A 325 14.37 4.65 8.84
CA GLY A 325 15.74 5.15 8.94
C GLY A 325 15.77 6.66 8.79
N ARG A 326 16.65 7.32 9.55
CA ARG A 326 16.90 8.76 9.37
C ARG A 326 17.52 8.98 7.99
N LEU A 327 16.84 9.78 7.17
CA LEU A 327 17.39 10.33 5.93
C LEU A 327 18.40 11.43 6.27
N VAL A 328 19.47 11.51 5.49
CA VAL A 328 20.54 12.49 5.64
C VAL A 328 20.94 12.95 4.23
N LEU A 329 21.03 14.27 4.04
CA LEU A 329 21.68 14.84 2.85
C LEU A 329 23.19 14.74 3.04
N ASP A 330 23.89 14.12 2.10
CA ASP A 330 25.35 14.11 2.12
C ASP A 330 25.94 15.46 1.70
N ALA A 331 27.27 15.59 1.77
CA ALA A 331 27.97 16.82 1.40
C ALA A 331 27.93 17.16 -0.11
N ALA A 332 27.32 16.29 -0.93
CA ALA A 332 27.05 16.53 -2.35
C ALA A 332 25.55 16.81 -2.63
N GLY A 333 24.72 16.91 -1.59
CA GLY A 333 23.28 17.13 -1.68
C GLY A 333 22.47 15.86 -1.98
N GLN A 334 23.09 14.67 -2.02
CA GLN A 334 22.39 13.45 -2.36
C GLN A 334 21.60 12.92 -1.14
N LEU A 335 20.33 12.62 -1.35
CA LEU A 335 19.48 12.02 -0.32
C LEU A 335 19.92 10.58 -0.06
N SER A 336 20.37 10.30 1.16
CA SER A 336 20.86 8.99 1.59
C SER A 336 20.19 8.55 2.89
N LEU A 337 20.13 7.25 3.15
CA LEU A 337 19.94 6.74 4.51
C LEU A 337 21.27 6.82 5.26
N ARG A 338 21.22 6.97 6.59
CA ARG A 338 22.42 7.03 7.46
C ARG A 338 23.30 5.75 7.43
N ASP A 339 22.85 4.69 6.77
CA ASP A 339 23.61 3.46 6.48
C ASP A 339 24.40 3.51 5.15
N GLY A 340 24.28 4.60 4.39
CA GLY A 340 24.94 4.81 3.10
C GLY A 340 24.10 4.41 1.88
N THR A 341 22.84 3.99 2.05
CA THR A 341 21.97 3.64 0.93
C THR A 341 21.54 4.90 0.16
N THR A 342 21.89 4.97 -1.12
CA THR A 342 21.51 6.04 -2.06
C THR A 342 20.34 5.63 -2.96
N PHE A 343 19.49 6.57 -3.36
CA PHE A 343 18.37 6.36 -4.29
C PHE A 343 18.72 6.82 -5.73
N PRO A 344 19.27 5.96 -6.61
CA PRO A 344 19.60 6.36 -7.98
C PRO A 344 18.33 6.72 -8.78
N GLY A 345 18.37 7.86 -9.47
CA GLY A 345 17.22 8.43 -10.18
C GLY A 345 16.45 9.48 -9.37
N VAL A 346 16.68 9.59 -8.06
CA VAL A 346 16.19 10.70 -7.23
C VAL A 346 17.31 11.73 -7.11
N ASN A 347 17.34 12.70 -8.03
CA ASN A 347 18.24 13.83 -7.92
C ASN A 347 17.62 14.87 -6.99
N ALA A 348 18.04 14.88 -5.73
CA ALA A 348 17.95 16.06 -4.89
C ALA A 348 19.08 17.01 -5.29
N THR A 349 18.76 18.07 -6.02
CA THR A 349 19.72 19.15 -6.28
C THR A 349 19.54 20.26 -5.26
N VAL A 350 20.53 20.40 -4.37
CA VAL A 350 20.74 21.64 -3.62
C VAL A 350 21.17 22.69 -4.65
N VAL A 351 20.25 23.56 -5.03
CA VAL A 351 20.54 24.69 -5.92
C VAL A 351 21.14 25.80 -5.06
N ASP A 352 22.46 25.97 -5.20
CA ASP A 352 23.34 26.92 -4.50
C ASP A 352 23.88 26.45 -3.12
N PRO A 353 25.22 26.41 -2.88
CA PRO A 353 25.82 26.03 -1.59
C PRO A 353 25.44 26.88 -0.35
N ASP A 354 24.63 27.93 -0.50
CA ASP A 354 24.25 28.85 0.57
C ASP A 354 22.80 28.66 1.11
N GLY A 355 22.02 27.67 0.65
CA GLY A 355 20.66 27.43 1.20
C GLY A 355 19.95 26.11 0.80
N PRO A 356 18.97 25.64 1.60
CA PRO A 356 18.33 24.33 1.40
C PRO A 356 17.06 24.40 0.53
N THR A 357 17.22 24.68 -0.76
CA THR A 357 16.12 24.52 -1.74
C THR A 357 16.09 23.06 -2.21
N LEU A 358 15.26 22.21 -1.59
CA LEU A 358 15.14 20.79 -1.97
C LEU A 358 14.26 20.63 -3.22
N SER A 359 14.89 20.78 -4.39
CA SER A 359 14.28 20.41 -5.67
C SER A 359 14.52 18.93 -5.96
N VAL A 360 13.45 18.18 -6.23
CA VAL A 360 13.49 16.74 -6.56
C VAL A 360 12.87 16.54 -7.93
N ASP A 361 13.71 16.34 -8.96
CA ASP A 361 13.25 15.96 -10.29
C ASP A 361 12.92 14.46 -10.34
N LEU A 362 11.72 14.11 -10.82
CA LEU A 362 11.22 12.74 -10.89
C LEU A 362 10.69 12.37 -12.29
N PRO A 363 11.00 11.19 -12.82
CA PRO A 363 10.30 10.62 -13.98
C PRO A 363 8.89 10.14 -13.56
N ALA A 364 7.92 10.22 -14.48
CA ALA A 364 6.50 10.14 -14.17
C ALA A 364 5.93 8.72 -13.94
N ALA A 365 4.78 8.70 -13.24
CA ALA A 365 3.75 7.66 -13.14
C ALA A 365 3.91 6.55 -12.08
N GLY A 366 2.90 6.47 -11.19
CA GLY A 366 2.53 5.28 -10.43
C GLY A 366 2.63 5.41 -8.90
N ASN A 367 1.52 5.15 -8.19
CA ASN A 367 1.41 5.04 -6.72
C ASN A 367 1.83 6.26 -5.86
N ARG A 368 1.01 6.61 -4.86
CA ARG A 368 1.23 7.80 -4.00
C ARG A 368 1.90 7.46 -2.68
N ALA A 369 3.06 8.07 -2.40
CA ALA A 369 3.68 8.05 -1.07
C ALA A 369 3.64 9.44 -0.40
N TYR A 370 3.18 9.48 0.86
CA TYR A 370 3.13 10.70 1.67
C TYR A 370 4.38 10.80 2.53
N TYR A 371 5.25 11.76 2.23
CA TYR A 371 6.45 12.05 3.00
C TYR A 371 6.17 13.20 3.97
N ALA A 372 6.19 12.94 5.28
CA ALA A 372 6.23 13.99 6.28
C ALA A 372 7.67 14.17 6.75
N PHE A 373 8.29 15.28 6.34
CA PHE A 373 9.59 15.69 6.86
C PHE A 373 9.36 16.64 8.05
N GLU A 374 9.93 16.33 9.22
CA GLU A 374 10.13 17.33 10.26
C GLU A 374 11.48 18.01 9.97
N TYR A 375 11.44 19.21 9.39
CA TYR A 375 12.62 20.03 9.16
C TYR A 375 12.85 20.96 10.35
N ARG A 376 14.10 21.07 10.79
CA ARG A 376 14.55 22.02 11.82
C ARG A 376 15.63 22.92 11.23
N PRO A 377 15.29 24.18 10.87
CA PRO A 377 16.21 25.10 10.21
C PRO A 377 17.56 25.23 10.92
N ALA A 378 17.56 25.57 12.21
CA ALA A 378 18.78 25.83 12.98
C ALA A 378 19.65 24.59 13.27
N GLU A 379 19.08 23.38 13.16
CA GLU A 379 19.84 22.13 13.28
C GLU A 379 20.38 21.65 11.92
N HIS A 380 19.91 22.23 10.81
CA HIS A 380 20.00 21.69 9.43
C HIS A 380 19.55 20.22 9.30
N ASP A 381 18.84 19.69 10.29
CA ASP A 381 18.44 18.28 10.38
C ASP A 381 17.04 18.06 9.80
N ILE A 382 16.91 16.97 9.02
CA ILE A 382 15.64 16.45 8.53
C ILE A 382 15.29 15.21 9.35
N PHE A 383 14.37 15.35 10.29
CA PHE A 383 13.81 14.23 11.05
C PHE A 383 12.79 13.50 10.18
N GLY A 384 13.12 12.25 9.82
CA GLY A 384 12.23 11.38 9.06
C GLY A 384 10.97 11.01 9.87
N GLY A 385 9.80 11.44 9.39
CA GLY A 385 8.52 10.99 9.92
C GLY A 385 8.23 9.53 9.58
N SER A 386 7.36 8.90 10.38
CA SER A 386 6.89 7.54 10.14
C SER A 386 6.20 7.42 8.77
N VAL A 387 6.63 6.46 7.96
CA VAL A 387 5.99 6.20 6.67
C VAL A 387 4.67 5.45 6.88
N TRP A 388 3.55 6.12 6.61
CA TRP A 388 2.23 5.49 6.63
C TRP A 388 1.94 4.91 5.25
N PHE A 389 2.23 3.62 5.11
CA PHE A 389 1.83 2.82 3.95
C PHE A 389 0.41 2.27 4.17
N THR A 390 -0.60 2.90 3.59
CA THR A 390 -1.90 2.23 3.37
C THR A 390 -1.76 1.26 2.20
N HIS A 391 -1.26 0.05 2.46
CA HIS A 391 -1.20 -1.02 1.48
C HIS A 391 -2.39 -1.96 1.63
N GLU A 392 -3.40 -1.78 0.77
CA GLU A 392 -4.14 -2.92 0.22
C GLU A 392 -3.56 -3.20 -1.17
N ARG A 393 -2.56 -4.08 -1.24
CA ARG A 393 -1.96 -4.49 -2.52
C ARG A 393 -2.94 -5.41 -3.22
N VAL A 394 -3.50 -4.93 -4.31
CA VAL A 394 -4.28 -5.73 -5.27
C VAL A 394 -3.30 -6.20 -6.35
N ASP A 395 -3.03 -7.50 -6.41
CA ASP A 395 -2.11 -8.11 -7.39
C ASP A 395 -2.84 -9.17 -8.20
N LEU A 396 -2.33 -9.49 -9.39
CA LEU A 396 -2.77 -10.63 -10.18
C LEU A 396 -1.91 -11.84 -9.81
N ASP A 397 -2.54 -12.90 -9.30
CA ASP A 397 -1.85 -14.12 -8.92
C ASP A 397 -1.27 -14.83 -10.16
N ALA A 398 -0.02 -15.26 -10.04
CA ALA A 398 0.67 -16.05 -11.05
C ALA A 398 0.51 -17.57 -10.82
N ALA A 399 0.05 -18.02 -9.64
CA ALA A 399 -0.08 -19.45 -9.32
C ALA A 399 -1.11 -20.18 -10.20
N GLY A 400 -2.06 -19.45 -10.79
CA GLY A 400 -3.01 -19.98 -11.77
C GLY A 400 -2.42 -20.23 -13.17
N PHE A 401 -1.17 -19.87 -13.45
CA PHE A 401 -0.51 -20.06 -14.75
C PHE A 401 0.55 -21.17 -14.71
N PRO A 402 0.36 -22.31 -15.40
CA PRO A 402 1.40 -23.33 -15.51
C PRO A 402 2.60 -22.81 -16.30
N GLY A 403 3.81 -22.83 -15.72
CA GLY A 403 5.04 -22.35 -16.39
C GLY A 403 5.53 -23.21 -17.57
N LEU A 404 4.82 -24.27 -17.94
CA LEU A 404 5.17 -25.22 -19.01
C LEU A 404 3.92 -25.56 -19.84
N ALA A 405 4.08 -25.58 -21.17
CA ALA A 405 3.11 -26.15 -22.10
C ALA A 405 3.81 -27.05 -23.13
N LEU A 406 3.05 -27.99 -23.72
CA LEU A 406 3.52 -28.85 -24.79
C LEU A 406 2.87 -28.48 -26.12
N VAL A 407 3.64 -28.47 -27.20
CA VAL A 407 3.13 -28.19 -28.56
C VAL A 407 2.05 -29.23 -28.93
N GLY A 408 0.87 -28.74 -29.29
CA GLY A 408 -0.30 -29.56 -29.65
C GLY A 408 -1.24 -29.93 -28.50
N ASP A 409 -0.81 -29.77 -27.24
CA ASP A 409 -1.68 -29.99 -26.08
C ASP A 409 -2.47 -28.74 -25.69
N LYS A 410 -3.58 -28.91 -24.96
CA LYS A 410 -4.37 -27.79 -24.45
C LYS A 410 -3.68 -27.16 -23.24
N TYR A 411 -3.28 -25.90 -23.37
CA TYR A 411 -2.90 -25.04 -22.27
C TYR A 411 -4.14 -24.43 -21.61
N ALA A 412 -4.13 -24.34 -20.29
CA ALA A 412 -5.14 -23.68 -19.48
C ALA A 412 -4.49 -23.06 -18.23
N GLY A 413 -4.91 -21.85 -17.89
CA GLY A 413 -4.56 -21.15 -16.66
C GLY A 413 -5.63 -20.12 -16.30
N GLU A 414 -5.48 -19.45 -15.16
CA GLU A 414 -6.48 -18.50 -14.67
C GLU A 414 -5.79 -17.29 -14.03
N ALA A 415 -6.17 -16.09 -14.47
CA ALA A 415 -5.84 -14.86 -13.80
C ALA A 415 -6.84 -14.62 -12.66
N SER A 416 -6.34 -14.53 -11.43
CA SER A 416 -7.16 -14.20 -10.26
C SER A 416 -6.58 -12.99 -9.54
N VAL A 417 -7.45 -12.12 -9.04
CA VAL A 417 -7.03 -10.95 -8.23
C VAL A 417 -6.95 -11.35 -6.77
N ILE A 418 -5.82 -11.03 -6.14
CA ILE A 418 -5.54 -11.29 -4.73
C ILE A 418 -5.33 -9.99 -3.95
N ASN A 419 -6.04 -9.85 -2.83
CA ASN A 419 -5.80 -8.78 -1.86
C ASN A 419 -4.71 -9.25 -0.89
N VAL A 420 -3.53 -8.65 -0.98
CA VAL A 420 -2.41 -8.92 -0.08
C VAL A 420 -2.54 -8.02 1.14
N THR A 421 -3.38 -8.43 2.09
CA THR A 421 -3.65 -7.70 3.32
C THR A 421 -2.60 -7.99 4.41
N GLN A 422 -1.99 -6.96 5.00
CA GLN A 422 -1.46 -7.02 6.36
C GLN A 422 -1.96 -5.83 7.19
N GLY A 423 -2.91 -6.08 8.09
CA GLY A 423 -3.19 -5.18 9.22
C GLY A 423 -4.10 -3.98 8.94
N GLY A 424 -5.31 -4.21 8.43
CA GLY A 424 -6.36 -3.19 8.32
C GLY A 424 -7.68 -3.80 7.87
N ALA A 425 -8.82 -3.23 8.28
CA ALA A 425 -10.12 -3.63 7.74
C ALA A 425 -10.30 -3.03 6.33
N PRO A 426 -10.73 -3.81 5.32
CA PRO A 426 -10.83 -3.32 3.95
C PRO A 426 -12.05 -2.40 3.75
N GLU A 427 -11.81 -1.25 3.12
CA GLU A 427 -12.84 -0.47 2.42
C GLU A 427 -13.06 -1.06 1.01
N PRO A 428 -14.14 -0.72 0.26
CA PRO A 428 -14.59 -1.55 -0.86
C PRO A 428 -13.56 -1.65 -1.99
N GLY A 429 -12.89 -2.82 -2.06
CA GLY A 429 -11.74 -3.06 -2.91
C GLY A 429 -12.03 -3.14 -4.42
N PHE A 430 -10.93 -3.17 -5.19
CA PHE A 430 -10.89 -3.22 -6.64
C PHE A 430 -11.77 -4.34 -7.22
N VAL A 431 -12.88 -3.96 -7.87
CA VAL A 431 -13.78 -4.89 -8.56
C VAL A 431 -13.40 -4.94 -10.03
N VAL A 432 -12.91 -6.10 -10.49
CA VAL A 432 -12.57 -6.30 -11.91
C VAL A 432 -13.85 -6.27 -12.75
N GLU A 433 -13.91 -5.33 -13.70
CA GLU A 433 -14.93 -5.32 -14.75
C GLU A 433 -14.46 -6.11 -15.99
N LYS A 434 -13.15 -6.10 -16.28
CA LYS A 434 -12.60 -6.65 -17.52
C LYS A 434 -11.19 -7.24 -17.37
N TYR A 435 -10.98 -8.41 -17.97
CA TYR A 435 -9.65 -8.98 -18.23
C TYR A 435 -9.26 -8.87 -19.71
N GLU A 436 -7.98 -8.64 -20.00
CA GLU A 436 -7.43 -8.55 -21.36
C GLU A 436 -6.01 -9.14 -21.47
N LEU A 437 -5.62 -9.53 -22.69
CA LEU A 437 -4.24 -9.81 -23.04
C LEU A 437 -3.61 -8.57 -23.69
N ALA A 438 -2.32 -8.35 -23.44
CA ALA A 438 -1.57 -7.29 -24.12
C ALA A 438 -1.41 -7.52 -25.63
N ASP A 439 -1.30 -6.43 -26.38
CA ASP A 439 -0.91 -6.46 -27.79
C ASP A 439 0.42 -7.19 -27.96
N GLY A 440 0.48 -8.12 -28.91
CA GLY A 440 1.63 -9.01 -29.11
C GLY A 440 1.56 -10.34 -28.34
N ALA A 441 0.49 -10.60 -27.58
CA ALA A 441 0.23 -11.93 -27.02
C ALA A 441 0.15 -13.02 -28.14
N PRO A 442 0.48 -14.29 -27.84
CA PRO A 442 0.50 -15.35 -28.84
C PRO A 442 -0.86 -15.57 -29.49
N ALA A 443 -0.92 -15.64 -30.82
CA ALA A 443 -2.18 -15.82 -31.55
C ALA A 443 -2.94 -17.13 -31.27
N TRP A 444 -2.29 -18.11 -30.61
CA TRP A 444 -2.91 -19.35 -30.15
C TRP A 444 -3.51 -19.27 -28.74
N LEU A 445 -3.29 -18.16 -28.02
CA LEU A 445 -3.72 -17.90 -26.65
C LEU A 445 -4.92 -16.94 -26.64
N SER A 446 -5.88 -17.19 -25.75
CA SER A 446 -7.06 -16.34 -25.55
C SER A 446 -7.39 -16.23 -24.06
N ILE A 447 -8.04 -15.14 -23.68
CA ILE A 447 -8.54 -14.88 -22.32
C ILE A 447 -10.04 -14.62 -22.34
N ASP A 448 -10.78 -15.19 -21.40
CA ASP A 448 -12.17 -14.82 -21.14
C ASP A 448 -12.21 -13.49 -20.36
N PRO A 449 -12.84 -12.43 -20.90
CA PRO A 449 -12.74 -11.09 -20.35
C PRO A 449 -13.52 -10.89 -19.05
N LYS A 450 -14.29 -11.88 -18.57
CA LYS A 450 -15.08 -11.80 -17.32
C LYS A 450 -14.51 -12.67 -16.22
N THR A 451 -13.95 -13.81 -16.57
CA THR A 451 -13.46 -14.82 -15.61
C THR A 451 -11.94 -14.84 -15.47
N GLY A 452 -11.19 -14.19 -16.37
CA GLY A 452 -9.73 -14.25 -16.36
C GLY A 452 -9.16 -15.60 -16.78
N ALA A 453 -10.00 -16.56 -17.17
CA ALA A 453 -9.58 -17.87 -17.65
C ALA A 453 -8.84 -17.76 -18.98
N VAL A 454 -7.60 -18.23 -19.02
CA VAL A 454 -6.71 -18.23 -20.18
C VAL A 454 -6.63 -19.64 -20.77
N SER A 455 -6.75 -19.76 -22.09
CA SER A 455 -6.63 -21.06 -22.76
C SER A 455 -6.09 -20.95 -24.19
N GLY A 456 -5.51 -22.04 -24.67
CA GLY A 456 -4.93 -22.11 -26.02
C GLY A 456 -4.28 -23.45 -26.35
N THR A 457 -3.72 -23.57 -27.55
CA THR A 457 -2.92 -24.74 -27.96
C THR A 457 -1.64 -24.26 -28.65
N PRO A 458 -0.47 -24.39 -27.99
CA PRO A 458 0.78 -23.90 -28.55
C PRO A 458 1.14 -24.60 -29.87
N THR A 459 1.53 -23.81 -30.86
CA THR A 459 1.81 -24.28 -32.24
C THR A 459 3.31 -24.37 -32.56
N ALA A 460 4.17 -23.75 -31.76
CA ALA A 460 5.61 -23.74 -31.95
C ALA A 460 6.34 -23.74 -30.60
N ARG A 461 7.54 -24.33 -30.55
CA ARG A 461 8.42 -24.33 -29.37
C ARG A 461 9.02 -22.95 -29.11
N GLY A 462 9.38 -22.68 -27.85
CA GLY A 462 10.12 -21.49 -27.45
C GLY A 462 9.76 -21.02 -26.04
N GLU A 463 10.52 -20.06 -25.53
CA GLU A 463 10.08 -19.25 -24.39
C GLU A 463 9.13 -18.16 -24.89
N VAL A 464 7.99 -18.01 -24.21
CA VAL A 464 6.90 -17.12 -24.60
C VAL A 464 6.53 -16.25 -23.40
N THR A 465 6.56 -14.93 -23.57
CA THR A 465 6.12 -13.97 -22.55
C THR A 465 4.86 -13.26 -23.00
N PHE A 466 3.87 -13.14 -22.13
CA PHE A 466 2.64 -12.39 -22.39
C PHE A 466 2.16 -11.67 -21.12
N THR A 467 1.41 -10.57 -21.28
CA THR A 467 0.97 -9.76 -20.14
C THR A 467 -0.55 -9.86 -19.93
N VAL A 468 -0.87 -10.31 -18.71
CA VAL A 468 -2.11 -10.18 -17.92
C VAL A 468 -2.59 -8.73 -17.77
N TYR A 469 -3.79 -8.32 -18.18
CA TYR A 469 -4.42 -7.09 -17.70
C TYR A 469 -5.75 -7.35 -16.99
N ALA A 470 -6.01 -6.63 -15.91
CA ALA A 470 -7.32 -6.52 -15.29
C ALA A 470 -7.66 -5.03 -15.03
N SER A 471 -8.89 -4.63 -15.31
CA SER A 471 -9.37 -3.25 -15.17
C SER A 471 -10.69 -3.16 -14.40
N ASP A 472 -10.86 -2.06 -13.67
CA ASP A 472 -12.12 -1.69 -13.00
C ASP A 472 -12.95 -0.71 -13.85
N ALA A 473 -14.17 -0.42 -13.38
CA ALA A 473 -15.13 0.48 -14.05
C ALA A 473 -14.74 1.98 -14.01
N LEU A 474 -13.64 2.34 -13.32
CA LEU A 474 -13.07 3.70 -13.32
C LEU A 474 -11.89 3.80 -14.31
N GLY A 475 -11.48 2.69 -14.92
CA GLY A 475 -10.37 2.62 -15.87
C GLY A 475 -9.00 2.39 -15.22
N ASN A 476 -8.94 2.12 -13.91
CA ASN A 476 -7.70 1.70 -13.27
C ASN A 476 -7.31 0.32 -13.78
N ARG A 477 -6.01 0.07 -13.98
CA ARG A 477 -5.50 -1.17 -14.58
C ARG A 477 -4.34 -1.72 -13.75
N ILE A 478 -4.38 -3.02 -13.48
CA ILE A 478 -3.26 -3.79 -12.94
C ILE A 478 -2.76 -4.78 -13.99
N GLU A 479 -1.47 -5.10 -13.97
CA GLU A 479 -0.83 -5.95 -14.98
C GLU A 479 0.04 -7.07 -14.41
N LYS A 480 0.23 -8.14 -15.21
CA LYS A 480 1.08 -9.28 -14.83
C LYS A 480 1.74 -9.94 -16.03
N THR A 481 3.06 -9.84 -16.13
CA THR A 481 3.80 -10.60 -17.15
C THR A 481 3.99 -12.04 -16.71
N VAL A 482 3.56 -12.97 -17.56
CA VAL A 482 3.71 -14.43 -17.40
C VAL A 482 4.75 -14.93 -18.38
N SER A 483 5.69 -15.73 -17.89
CA SER A 483 6.68 -16.45 -18.70
C SER A 483 6.26 -17.92 -18.83
N LEU A 484 6.15 -18.41 -20.06
CA LEU A 484 5.71 -19.74 -20.39
C LEU A 484 6.73 -20.43 -21.30
N ARG A 485 7.23 -21.58 -20.84
CA ARG A 485 8.08 -22.46 -21.65
C ARG A 485 7.23 -23.39 -22.51
N VAL A 486 7.37 -23.33 -23.83
CA VAL A 486 6.69 -24.25 -24.76
C VAL A 486 7.69 -25.29 -25.28
N ALA A 487 7.47 -26.55 -24.92
CA ALA A 487 8.33 -27.68 -25.25
C ALA A 487 7.66 -28.73 -26.14
N VAL A 488 8.42 -29.73 -26.58
CA VAL A 488 7.93 -30.79 -27.48
C VAL A 488 8.18 -32.17 -26.85
N ALA A 489 7.10 -32.88 -26.52
CA ALA A 489 7.17 -34.27 -26.07
C ALA A 489 7.76 -35.18 -27.17
N PRO A 490 8.47 -36.26 -26.81
CA PRO A 490 9.17 -37.06 -27.80
C PRO A 490 8.21 -37.97 -28.56
N LYS A 491 8.44 -38.13 -29.87
CA LYS A 491 7.63 -38.96 -30.77
C LYS A 491 8.52 -39.57 -31.84
N ILE A 492 8.51 -40.90 -31.96
CA ILE A 492 9.27 -41.63 -32.98
C ILE A 492 8.66 -41.40 -34.37
N THR A 493 9.53 -41.16 -35.35
CA THR A 493 9.17 -40.81 -36.74
C THR A 493 9.87 -41.69 -37.79
N LEU A 494 10.55 -42.78 -37.39
CA LEU A 494 11.17 -43.72 -38.32
C LEU A 494 10.11 -44.48 -39.13
N GLU A 495 10.04 -44.17 -40.43
CA GLU A 495 9.26 -44.92 -41.41
C GLU A 495 10.10 -46.02 -42.09
N GLY A 496 9.47 -47.12 -42.53
CA GLY A 496 10.14 -48.24 -43.20
C GLY A 496 10.71 -49.33 -42.28
N GLY A 497 10.94 -49.03 -41.00
CA GLY A 497 11.41 -49.99 -39.99
C GLY A 497 12.92 -50.25 -40.02
N LEU A 498 13.36 -51.26 -39.27
CA LEU A 498 14.78 -51.62 -39.16
C LEU A 498 15.16 -52.72 -40.17
N PRO A 499 16.34 -52.65 -40.81
CA PRO A 499 16.77 -53.64 -41.79
C PRO A 499 17.14 -54.99 -41.16
N GLY A 500 17.26 -56.03 -42.00
CA GLY A 500 17.83 -57.31 -41.59
C GLY A 500 19.36 -57.29 -41.49
N GLY A 501 19.93 -58.24 -40.76
CA GLY A 501 21.38 -58.44 -40.61
C GLY A 501 21.82 -59.85 -40.97
N THR A 502 23.13 -60.12 -40.92
CA THR A 502 23.71 -61.48 -41.09
C THR A 502 24.71 -61.74 -39.98
N VAL A 503 24.68 -62.95 -39.39
CA VAL A 503 25.60 -63.34 -38.31
C VAL A 503 27.06 -63.13 -38.73
N GLY A 504 27.85 -62.50 -37.87
CA GLY A 504 29.28 -62.27 -38.11
C GLY A 504 29.62 -61.13 -39.08
N THR A 505 28.62 -60.47 -39.69
CA THR A 505 28.79 -59.27 -40.51
C THR A 505 28.36 -58.04 -39.73
N ALA A 506 29.05 -56.90 -39.88
CA ALA A 506 28.62 -55.64 -39.30
C ALA A 506 27.17 -55.31 -39.73
N TYR A 507 26.34 -54.92 -38.77
CA TYR A 507 24.93 -54.57 -39.00
C TYR A 507 24.82 -53.27 -39.83
N PRO A 508 23.85 -53.16 -40.75
CA PRO A 508 23.67 -51.95 -41.55
C PRO A 508 23.42 -50.73 -40.66
N GLU A 509 24.15 -49.64 -40.91
CA GLU A 509 24.03 -48.40 -40.15
C GLU A 509 22.58 -47.89 -40.18
N SER A 510 21.92 -47.92 -39.02
CA SER A 510 20.48 -47.68 -38.88
C SER A 510 20.25 -46.72 -37.72
N VAL A 511 19.64 -45.56 -38.00
CA VAL A 511 19.33 -44.55 -36.97
C VAL A 511 17.82 -44.45 -36.81
N VAL A 512 17.33 -44.60 -35.58
CA VAL A 512 15.92 -44.37 -35.29
C VAL A 512 15.68 -42.87 -35.17
N THR A 513 14.77 -42.34 -35.97
CA THR A 513 14.42 -40.90 -35.96
C THR A 513 13.24 -40.62 -35.03
N ALA A 514 13.28 -39.47 -34.36
CA ALA A 514 12.20 -38.94 -33.54
C ALA A 514 12.21 -37.40 -33.55
N THR A 515 11.07 -36.80 -33.22
CA THR A 515 10.94 -35.40 -32.83
C THR A 515 10.85 -35.30 -31.30
N GLY A 516 11.30 -34.18 -30.72
CA GLY A 516 11.16 -33.86 -29.29
C GLY A 516 12.29 -32.93 -28.83
N ASP A 517 12.06 -32.17 -27.77
CA ASP A 517 12.96 -31.09 -27.32
C ASP A 517 12.71 -30.77 -25.83
N PRO A 518 13.73 -30.65 -24.95
CA PRO A 518 15.18 -30.73 -25.18
C PRO A 518 15.67 -32.16 -25.43
N GLU A 519 17.01 -32.31 -25.43
CA GLU A 519 17.83 -33.50 -25.69
C GLU A 519 17.13 -34.86 -25.50
N LEU A 520 17.17 -35.66 -26.57
CA LEU A 520 16.58 -36.99 -26.63
C LEU A 520 17.57 -38.05 -26.16
N THR A 521 17.16 -38.88 -25.20
CA THR A 521 17.90 -40.08 -24.78
C THR A 521 17.24 -41.33 -25.34
N TRP A 522 18.05 -42.24 -25.87
CA TRP A 522 17.61 -43.45 -26.56
C TRP A 522 17.94 -44.72 -25.77
N SER A 523 17.05 -45.71 -25.83
CA SER A 523 17.30 -47.06 -25.33
C SER A 523 16.53 -48.09 -26.16
N ALA A 524 16.98 -49.35 -26.14
CA ALA A 524 16.33 -50.42 -26.87
C ALA A 524 16.40 -51.73 -26.08
N THR A 525 15.33 -52.52 -26.16
CA THR A 525 15.24 -53.86 -25.59
C THR A 525 14.89 -54.87 -26.69
N GLY A 526 15.25 -56.14 -26.49
CA GLY A 526 15.04 -57.18 -27.51
C GLY A 526 16.04 -57.16 -28.69
N LEU A 527 17.11 -56.35 -28.61
CA LEU A 527 18.21 -56.36 -29.59
C LEU A 527 18.86 -57.76 -29.68
N PRO A 528 19.21 -58.22 -30.90
CA PRO A 528 20.07 -59.39 -31.09
C PRO A 528 21.41 -59.26 -30.32
N ALA A 529 21.89 -60.36 -29.76
CA ALA A 529 23.21 -60.40 -29.12
C ALA A 529 24.30 -59.92 -30.09
N GLY A 530 25.17 -59.02 -29.60
CA GLY A 530 26.20 -58.35 -30.41
C GLY A 530 25.76 -57.02 -31.05
N LEU A 531 24.49 -56.61 -30.91
CA LEU A 531 24.01 -55.26 -31.29
C LEU A 531 23.76 -54.39 -30.05
N SER A 532 23.90 -53.08 -30.23
CA SER A 532 23.65 -52.04 -29.23
C SER A 532 23.01 -50.81 -29.87
N ILE A 533 22.34 -49.97 -29.07
CA ILE A 533 21.86 -48.65 -29.48
C ILE A 533 22.71 -47.57 -28.80
N ASP A 534 23.11 -46.56 -29.56
CA ASP A 534 23.76 -45.36 -29.04
C ASP A 534 22.72 -44.47 -28.33
N PRO A 535 22.91 -44.12 -27.04
CA PRO A 535 21.90 -43.44 -26.25
C PRO A 535 21.73 -41.96 -26.59
N ALA A 536 22.65 -41.33 -27.35
CA ALA A 536 22.56 -39.93 -27.74
C ALA A 536 22.01 -39.76 -29.17
N THR A 537 22.32 -40.70 -30.06
CA THR A 537 22.01 -40.60 -31.50
C THR A 537 20.88 -41.52 -31.96
N GLY A 538 20.52 -42.56 -31.20
CA GLY A 538 19.55 -43.56 -31.62
C GLY A 538 20.07 -44.53 -32.71
N ALA A 539 21.38 -44.53 -32.97
CA ALA A 539 22.03 -45.41 -33.93
C ALA A 539 22.15 -46.84 -33.38
N ILE A 540 21.65 -47.84 -34.12
CA ILE A 540 21.82 -49.27 -33.82
C ILE A 540 23.01 -49.80 -34.60
N SER A 541 23.99 -50.36 -33.89
CA SER A 541 25.25 -50.86 -34.47
C SER A 541 25.79 -52.08 -33.74
N GLY A 542 26.74 -52.78 -34.38
CA GLY A 542 27.39 -53.97 -33.85
C GLY A 542 27.50 -55.10 -34.88
N THR A 543 27.75 -56.32 -34.41
CA THR A 543 27.84 -57.54 -35.23
C THR A 543 26.98 -58.61 -34.58
N PRO A 544 25.88 -59.07 -35.19
CA PRO A 544 24.97 -59.98 -34.53
C PRO A 544 25.56 -61.40 -34.44
N GLU A 545 25.41 -62.04 -33.29
CA GLU A 545 26.03 -63.33 -32.98
C GLU A 545 25.11 -64.53 -33.27
N ARG A 546 23.79 -64.31 -33.33
CA ARG A 546 22.80 -65.39 -33.47
C ARG A 546 21.74 -65.05 -34.52
N ALA A 547 21.48 -66.02 -35.40
CA ALA A 547 20.40 -65.95 -36.38
C ALA A 547 19.02 -66.10 -35.71
N GLY A 548 18.00 -65.48 -36.29
CA GLY A 548 16.62 -65.51 -35.78
C GLY A 548 15.84 -64.24 -36.13
N ASP A 549 14.55 -64.26 -35.82
CA ASP A 549 13.67 -63.09 -35.88
C ASP A 549 13.55 -62.49 -34.47
N PHE A 550 13.77 -61.19 -34.33
CA PHE A 550 13.81 -60.46 -33.06
C PHE A 550 12.82 -59.29 -33.09
N THR A 551 12.12 -59.06 -31.98
CA THR A 551 11.29 -57.86 -31.78
C THR A 551 12.06 -56.87 -30.94
N VAL A 552 12.54 -55.80 -31.57
CA VAL A 552 13.28 -54.71 -30.93
C VAL A 552 12.30 -53.62 -30.53
N VAL A 553 12.19 -53.33 -29.23
CA VAL A 553 11.40 -52.21 -28.71
C VAL A 553 12.35 -51.06 -28.42
N VAL A 554 12.20 -49.96 -29.16
CA VAL A 554 12.99 -48.73 -29.00
C VAL A 554 12.18 -47.73 -28.20
N THR A 555 12.82 -47.11 -27.21
CA THR A 555 12.27 -46.06 -26.36
C THR A 555 13.10 -44.80 -26.54
N VAL A 556 12.45 -43.69 -26.85
CA VAL A 556 13.03 -42.35 -26.83
C VAL A 556 12.40 -41.54 -25.70
N THR A 557 13.22 -40.85 -24.92
CA THR A 557 12.81 -40.12 -23.71
C THR A 557 13.43 -38.73 -23.69
N ASN A 558 12.72 -37.74 -23.16
CA ASN A 558 13.30 -36.47 -22.74
C ASN A 558 12.69 -36.02 -21.40
N ALA A 559 12.98 -34.80 -20.96
CA ALA A 559 12.47 -34.22 -19.71
C ALA A 559 10.92 -34.12 -19.63
N PHE A 560 10.20 -34.34 -20.72
CA PHE A 560 8.75 -34.13 -20.85
C PHE A 560 7.97 -35.38 -21.27
N GLY A 561 8.62 -36.55 -21.36
CA GLY A 561 7.93 -37.82 -21.60
C GLY A 561 8.78 -38.86 -22.31
N SER A 562 8.14 -39.92 -22.77
CA SER A 562 8.76 -41.00 -23.55
C SER A 562 7.81 -41.54 -24.61
N ALA A 563 8.34 -41.89 -25.78
CA ALA A 563 7.63 -42.64 -26.81
C ALA A 563 8.33 -43.98 -27.09
N THR A 564 7.54 -45.00 -27.44
CA THR A 564 8.02 -46.35 -27.74
C THR A 564 7.53 -46.82 -29.10
N ALA A 565 8.35 -47.60 -29.80
CA ALA A 565 8.00 -48.25 -31.05
C ALA A 565 8.64 -49.64 -31.14
N SER A 566 7.95 -50.57 -31.78
CA SER A 566 8.39 -51.97 -31.93
C SER A 566 8.73 -52.26 -33.38
N TYR A 567 9.94 -52.78 -33.62
CA TYR A 567 10.46 -53.11 -34.95
C TYR A 567 10.86 -54.58 -35.02
N ALA A 568 10.53 -55.25 -36.13
CA ALA A 568 10.99 -56.60 -36.40
C ALA A 568 12.36 -56.58 -37.09
N VAL A 569 13.36 -57.26 -36.51
CA VAL A 569 14.72 -57.38 -37.06
C VAL A 569 15.03 -58.85 -37.34
N LYS A 570 15.35 -59.16 -38.59
CA LYS A 570 15.68 -60.53 -39.03
C LYS A 570 17.18 -60.70 -39.23
N ILE A 571 17.79 -61.62 -38.50
CA ILE A 571 19.21 -61.98 -38.64
C ILE A 571 19.34 -63.31 -39.38
N ALA A 572 19.94 -63.29 -40.57
CA ALA A 572 20.27 -64.47 -41.35
C ALA A 572 21.54 -65.17 -40.82
N ALA A 573 21.63 -66.49 -40.98
CA ALA A 573 22.85 -67.23 -40.64
C ALA A 573 24.00 -66.90 -41.61
N ALA A 574 25.23 -66.90 -41.09
CA ALA A 574 26.43 -66.73 -41.91
C ALA A 574 26.52 -67.83 -42.98
N LYS A 575 26.74 -67.44 -44.24
CA LYS A 575 26.93 -68.41 -45.34
C LYS A 575 28.34 -69.00 -45.24
N VAL A 576 28.45 -70.22 -44.71
CA VAL A 576 29.72 -70.95 -44.59
C VAL A 576 30.35 -71.13 -45.99
N PRO A 577 31.62 -70.75 -46.20
CA PRO A 577 32.32 -71.06 -47.44
C PRO A 577 32.53 -72.58 -47.56
N VAL A 578 32.01 -73.19 -48.63
CA VAL A 578 32.30 -74.58 -48.94
C VAL A 578 33.72 -74.65 -49.50
N VAL A 579 34.66 -75.21 -48.74
CA VAL A 579 36.01 -75.50 -49.22
C VAL A 579 35.93 -76.62 -50.26
N PRO A 580 36.42 -76.42 -51.50
CA PRO A 580 36.48 -77.50 -52.49
C PRO A 580 37.52 -78.54 -52.05
N THR A 581 37.11 -79.80 -51.92
CA THR A 581 38.04 -80.93 -51.76
C THR A 581 38.49 -81.44 -53.12
N GLU A 582 39.71 -81.09 -53.54
CA GLU A 582 40.38 -81.77 -54.66
C GLU A 582 41.09 -83.07 -54.20
N PRO A 583 41.12 -84.11 -55.05
CA PRO A 583 41.72 -85.41 -54.68
C PRO A 583 43.24 -85.41 -54.84
N GLY A 584 43.96 -85.68 -53.76
CA GLY A 584 45.42 -85.80 -53.77
C GLY A 584 45.92 -87.09 -54.44
N GLY A 585 46.70 -86.96 -55.51
CA GLY A 585 47.48 -88.04 -56.11
C GLY A 585 48.93 -88.03 -55.62
N GLU A 586 49.39 -89.11 -55.01
CA GLU A 586 50.79 -89.27 -54.57
C GLU A 586 51.75 -89.54 -55.74
N LYS A 587 52.95 -88.91 -55.76
CA LYS A 587 54.28 -89.56 -55.83
C LYS A 587 55.46 -88.55 -55.86
N PRO A 588 56.74 -88.95 -55.66
CA PRO A 588 57.41 -88.75 -54.37
C PRO A 588 58.68 -87.88 -54.44
N LEU A 589 59.16 -87.41 -53.28
CA LEU A 589 60.47 -86.75 -53.17
C LEU A 589 61.59 -87.76 -52.87
N LYS A 590 62.75 -87.59 -53.52
CA LYS A 590 64.04 -88.18 -53.11
C LYS A 590 64.95 -87.09 -52.52
N PRO A 591 65.82 -87.40 -51.54
CA PRO A 591 66.64 -86.40 -50.86
C PRO A 591 67.78 -85.89 -51.75
N GLY A 592 68.14 -84.61 -51.60
CA GLY A 592 69.18 -83.96 -52.39
C GLY A 592 70.59 -84.06 -51.82
N THR A 593 71.57 -83.61 -52.62
CA THR A 593 72.92 -83.24 -52.14
C THR A 593 73.35 -81.93 -52.80
N SER A 594 73.95 -81.03 -52.00
CA SER A 594 74.72 -79.84 -52.38
C SER A 594 74.15 -78.88 -53.46
N GLY A 595 73.62 -77.75 -52.99
CA GLY A 595 73.39 -76.55 -53.80
C GLY A 595 72.77 -75.46 -52.93
N GLY A 596 73.53 -74.40 -52.61
CA GLY A 596 73.02 -73.30 -51.79
C GLY A 596 71.95 -72.51 -52.55
N GLY A 597 70.80 -72.29 -51.91
CA GLY A 597 69.71 -71.48 -52.45
C GLY A 597 68.72 -71.12 -51.35
N GLU A 598 68.59 -69.83 -51.07
CA GLU A 598 67.56 -69.32 -50.16
C GLU A 598 66.20 -69.44 -50.84
N GLY A 599 65.27 -70.17 -50.22
CA GLY A 599 63.91 -70.39 -50.73
C GLY A 599 62.86 -69.78 -49.82
N THR A 600 62.40 -68.57 -50.16
CA THR A 600 61.26 -67.93 -49.47
C THR A 600 59.94 -68.50 -49.99
N ILE A 601 59.12 -69.07 -49.11
CA ILE A 601 57.72 -69.41 -49.41
C ILE A 601 56.85 -68.22 -49.02
N ALA A 602 56.32 -67.51 -50.01
CA ALA A 602 55.37 -66.43 -49.79
C ALA A 602 53.95 -66.98 -49.62
N ALA A 603 53.32 -66.74 -48.47
CA ALA A 603 51.91 -67.00 -48.23
C ALA A 603 51.19 -65.67 -47.96
N THR A 604 50.43 -65.17 -48.93
CA THR A 604 49.81 -63.85 -48.87
C THR A 604 48.46 -63.89 -48.15
N GLY A 605 48.45 -63.59 -46.86
CA GLY A 605 47.22 -63.31 -46.09
C GLY A 605 46.75 -61.87 -46.31
N ALA A 606 45.44 -61.66 -46.50
CA ALA A 606 44.89 -60.43 -47.08
C ALA A 606 44.75 -59.22 -46.11
N THR A 607 45.71 -58.98 -45.23
CA THR A 607 45.81 -57.73 -44.42
C THR A 607 47.26 -57.30 -44.16
N GLY A 608 48.05 -57.10 -45.22
CA GLY A 608 49.14 -56.10 -45.30
C GLY A 608 50.37 -56.17 -44.37
N GLU A 609 50.41 -56.98 -43.30
CA GLU A 609 51.55 -57.08 -42.38
C GLU A 609 52.45 -58.29 -42.71
N GLN A 610 53.77 -58.06 -42.78
CA GLN A 610 54.74 -59.15 -42.97
C GLN A 610 55.12 -59.80 -41.63
N LEU A 611 54.72 -61.06 -41.44
CA LEU A 611 55.19 -61.91 -40.34
C LEU A 611 56.48 -62.62 -40.73
N THR A 612 57.62 -62.18 -40.15
CA THR A 612 58.91 -62.84 -40.34
C THR A 612 59.05 -64.00 -39.35
N LEU A 613 58.96 -65.24 -39.84
CA LEU A 613 59.08 -66.46 -39.02
C LEU A 613 60.51 -67.01 -39.06
N PHE A 614 61.28 -66.78 -38.00
CA PHE A 614 62.56 -67.47 -37.80
C PHE A 614 62.35 -68.85 -37.16
N VAL A 615 62.60 -69.92 -37.92
CA VAL A 615 62.68 -71.29 -37.40
C VAL A 615 64.15 -71.69 -37.32
N ALA A 616 64.71 -71.68 -36.10
CA ALA A 616 66.02 -72.27 -35.80
C ALA A 616 65.81 -73.58 -35.04
N GLY A 617 66.29 -74.71 -35.58
CA GLY A 617 66.06 -76.04 -35.02
C GLY A 617 67.33 -76.85 -34.81
N ALA A 618 67.66 -77.14 -33.55
CA ALA A 618 68.35 -78.34 -33.02
C ALA A 618 68.33 -78.23 -31.47
N LEU A 619 67.62 -79.08 -30.71
CA LEU A 619 68.05 -80.43 -30.25
C LEU A 619 69.27 -80.31 -29.29
N THR A 620 69.22 -80.58 -27.97
CA THR A 620 68.28 -81.21 -27.00
C THR A 620 68.63 -80.73 -25.55
N MET A 621 67.93 -80.95 -24.42
CA MET A 621 66.74 -81.74 -24.02
C MET A 621 66.07 -81.18 -22.72
N LEU A 622 64.84 -81.65 -22.40
CA LEU A 622 64.22 -81.79 -21.05
C LEU A 622 64.47 -80.72 -19.95
N LEU A 623 63.60 -79.69 -19.86
CA LEU A 623 62.84 -79.23 -18.66
C LEU A 623 62.32 -77.79 -18.83
N GLY A 624 61.13 -77.51 -18.27
CA GLY A 624 60.64 -76.14 -18.01
C GLY A 624 59.92 -75.44 -19.18
N GLY A 625 58.73 -74.89 -18.90
CA GLY A 625 57.96 -74.11 -19.87
C GLY A 625 58.42 -72.65 -20.01
N ALA A 626 57.96 -71.96 -21.05
CA ALA A 626 58.20 -70.54 -21.26
C ALA A 626 56.88 -69.77 -21.46
N VAL A 627 56.66 -68.76 -20.61
CA VAL A 627 55.58 -67.78 -20.71
C VAL A 627 55.88 -66.80 -21.84
N LEU A 628 54.91 -66.52 -22.71
CA LEU A 628 55.07 -65.54 -23.78
C LEU A 628 54.77 -64.12 -23.28
N LEU A 629 55.81 -63.29 -23.15
CA LEU A 629 55.72 -61.90 -22.68
C LEU A 629 56.06 -60.93 -23.82
N VAL A 630 55.03 -60.36 -24.46
CA VAL A 630 55.22 -59.40 -25.57
C VAL A 630 55.37 -57.98 -25.02
N ARG A 631 56.59 -57.43 -25.11
CA ARG A 631 56.92 -56.09 -24.61
C ARG A 631 56.83 -55.03 -25.73
N ARG A 632 55.74 -54.27 -25.80
CA ARG A 632 55.63 -53.07 -26.65
C ARG A 632 56.73 -52.07 -26.28
N ARG A 633 57.55 -51.64 -27.26
CA ARG A 633 58.37 -50.41 -27.16
C ARG A 633 57.67 -49.29 -27.94
N ARG A 634 57.38 -48.18 -27.26
CA ARG A 634 57.15 -46.88 -27.92
C ARG A 634 58.52 -46.29 -28.29
N THR A 635 58.63 -45.71 -29.47
CA THR A 635 59.71 -44.79 -29.86
C THR A 635 59.16 -43.38 -30.00
N GLY A 636 59.81 -42.40 -29.39
CA GLY A 636 59.41 -40.99 -29.44
C GLY A 636 60.52 -40.08 -29.98
N ALA A 637 60.08 -39.07 -30.74
CA ALA A 637 60.67 -37.75 -30.99
C ALA A 637 62.20 -37.58 -31.20
N ALA A 638 62.56 -37.25 -32.45
CA ALA A 638 63.34 -36.06 -32.87
C ALA A 638 63.26 -36.00 -34.42
N ARG A 639 63.19 -34.86 -35.10
CA ARG A 639 63.53 -33.48 -34.73
C ARG A 639 62.64 -32.51 -35.51
#